data_AF-A0A8B4QBN3-F1
#
_entry.id   AF-A0A8B4QBN3-F1
#
_cell.length_a   1.000
_cell.length_b   1.000
_cell.length_c   1.000
_cell.angle_alpha   90.00
_cell.angle_beta   90.00
_cell.angle_gamma   90.00
#
_symmetry.space_group_name_H-M   'P 1'
#
loop_
_entity.id
_entity.type
_entity.pdbx_description
1 polymer ?
#
loop_
_entity_poly.entity_id
_entity_poly.type
_entity_poly.pdbx_seq_one_letter_code
_entity_poly.pdbx_strand_id
1 'polypeptide(L)'
;MKQLRNEQGYALAIAVLVITVLSILGISLMATTGNSKKMANKEQENQAAYYIAEAGMNLKKAEIKKAADQFRKDTAGWKDSKLEEALKQPPKINISTTYNSKNSNGTDKVFDTNNASAKVTVEYTTKPGAKTTTDNQTKAVQNYIYKIKSVGMIDNQKRTITSTMSYDLTVNSEEQKPEVKPDENKGGSKYVIHALGKMEFATPAIIGKIGIYDENNYSNDYPFNLGWGNWSYKYSEQSPTLKNKCSNTFGYPATCYSFDAAVKKEHIIKGDKKIPKLPVFPEESFNVFRSELNSNLALKSKLQNFNMYKANNSREDGIYKIFLNDLKNGIKIDDKNITLIVVDEKKPNELSTISLDNSQYISLKNSKNLNLVVNTISLSNTSNISSTGPLNIFSDSINLSNETKIVSSNNLIVNTNALSLTNNTELKSSMNLSLFTKDTNISVDTKINSTKDTNLYIENSFNASNNLGLTGEHTNIFYKGKSHLNLINKIVYKADLYSFNSCINIETAKVTGDIFLYNNSNSSDYCLIQNSPVTTKNYYLAPFSNIKFEGEVVFSGSLIAKNIISSGGGTPKITYKAPEIGVMPDPLPPGNNGSNNGDSIIIDSSFSDAIDSGTVEIDNDR
;
A
#
# COMPACT_ATOMS: atom_id res chain seq x y z
N MET A 1 75.20 30.21 -49.56
CA MET A 1 74.02 31.10 -49.65
C MET A 1 72.77 30.23 -49.75
N LYS A 2 71.90 30.25 -48.73
CA LYS A 2 70.62 29.53 -48.74
C LYS A 2 69.58 30.41 -49.45
N GLN A 3 69.12 30.00 -50.62
CA GLN A 3 67.95 30.58 -51.27
C GLN A 3 66.70 30.17 -50.47
N LEU A 4 66.11 31.11 -49.75
CA LEU A 4 64.78 30.95 -49.17
C LEU A 4 63.76 31.05 -50.32
N ARG A 5 63.17 29.91 -50.69
CA ARG A 5 62.10 29.84 -51.68
C ARG A 5 60.87 30.56 -51.13
N ASN A 6 60.38 31.53 -51.90
CA ASN A 6 59.24 32.36 -51.57
C ASN A 6 57.93 31.63 -51.89
N GLU A 7 57.37 30.92 -50.90
CA GLU A 7 56.05 30.25 -51.00
C GLU A 7 54.88 31.10 -50.48
N GLN A 8 55.06 32.42 -50.36
CA GLN A 8 54.11 33.32 -49.67
C GLN A 8 52.73 33.49 -50.35
N GLY A 9 52.56 33.05 -51.60
CA GLY A 9 51.27 33.16 -52.32
C GLY A 9 50.24 32.08 -51.96
N TYR A 10 50.68 30.86 -51.62
CA TYR A 10 49.77 29.72 -51.42
C TYR A 10 49.09 29.72 -50.04
N ALA A 11 49.70 30.36 -49.04
CA ALA A 11 49.16 30.41 -47.68
C ALA A 11 47.78 31.09 -47.61
N LEU A 12 47.59 32.18 -48.36
CA LEU A 12 46.31 32.89 -48.42
C LEU A 12 45.22 32.02 -49.05
N ALA A 13 45.53 31.34 -50.16
CA ALA A 13 44.58 30.46 -50.84
C ALA A 13 44.16 29.28 -49.95
N ILE A 14 45.11 28.68 -49.23
CA ILE A 14 44.84 27.59 -48.27
C ILE A 14 43.96 28.10 -47.12
N ALA A 15 44.26 29.28 -46.55
CA ALA A 15 43.46 29.85 -45.46
C ALA A 15 42.02 30.12 -45.88
N VAL A 16 41.80 30.70 -47.07
CA VAL A 16 40.45 30.95 -47.61
C VAL A 16 39.70 29.64 -47.86
N LEU A 17 40.37 28.62 -48.39
CA LEU A 17 39.77 27.31 -48.60
C LEU A 17 39.35 26.66 -47.28
N VAL A 18 40.20 26.70 -46.25
CA VAL A 18 39.88 26.18 -44.91
C VAL A 18 38.69 26.91 -44.29
N ILE A 19 38.66 28.25 -44.35
CA ILE A 19 37.54 29.06 -43.83
C ILE A 19 36.25 28.72 -44.58
N THR A 20 36.30 28.50 -45.90
CA THR A 20 35.14 28.15 -46.70
C THR A 20 34.59 26.78 -46.30
N VAL A 21 35.46 25.77 -46.16
CA VAL A 21 35.07 24.42 -45.73
C VAL A 21 34.47 24.44 -44.33
N LEU A 22 35.09 25.15 -43.38
CA LEU A 22 34.57 25.30 -42.02
C LEU A 22 33.22 26.02 -42.00
N SER A 23 33.02 27.01 -42.87
CA SER A 23 31.75 27.75 -42.98
C SER A 23 30.62 26.85 -43.51
N ILE A 24 30.90 26.03 -44.54
CA ILE A 24 29.93 25.05 -45.08
C ILE A 24 29.56 24.01 -44.02
N LEU A 25 30.55 23.51 -43.26
CA LEU A 25 30.32 22.59 -42.14
C LEU A 25 29.49 23.24 -41.03
N GLY A 26 29.80 24.48 -40.66
CA GLY A 26 29.08 25.24 -39.63
C GLY A 26 27.61 25.45 -39.98
N ILE A 27 27.31 25.88 -41.21
CA ILE A 27 25.93 26.06 -41.69
C ILE A 27 25.19 24.72 -41.74
N SER A 28 25.86 23.65 -42.19
CA SER A 28 25.26 22.30 -42.25
C SER A 28 24.86 21.79 -40.86
N LEU A 29 25.72 21.96 -39.85
CA LEU A 29 25.44 21.60 -38.46
C LEU A 29 24.31 22.42 -37.83
N MET A 30 24.24 23.72 -38.14
CA MET A 30 23.13 24.56 -37.69
C MET A 30 21.79 24.10 -38.30
N ALA A 31 21.79 23.73 -39.58
CA ALA A 31 20.59 23.23 -40.26
C ALA A 31 20.11 21.89 -39.69
N THR A 32 21.01 20.93 -39.45
CA THR A 32 20.65 19.65 -38.82
C THR A 32 20.14 19.85 -37.40
N THR A 33 20.80 20.69 -36.61
CA THR A 33 20.39 21.01 -35.22
C THR A 33 19.02 21.69 -35.17
N GLY A 34 18.75 22.61 -36.09
CA GLY A 34 17.45 23.27 -36.22
C GLY A 34 16.32 22.28 -36.55
N ASN A 35 16.58 21.34 -37.46
CA ASN A 35 15.63 20.28 -37.82
C ASN A 35 15.40 19.30 -36.65
N SER A 36 16.47 18.89 -35.95
CA SER A 36 16.35 18.04 -34.75
C SER A 36 15.56 18.71 -33.65
N LYS A 37 15.78 20.01 -33.37
CA LYS A 37 15.00 20.77 -32.38
C LYS A 37 13.52 20.86 -32.77
N LYS A 38 13.21 21.11 -34.05
CA LYS A 38 11.82 21.14 -34.54
C LYS A 38 11.14 19.77 -34.43
N MET A 39 11.87 18.69 -34.69
CA MET A 39 11.37 17.32 -34.53
C MET A 39 11.13 16.98 -33.06
N ALA A 40 12.06 17.35 -32.17
CA ALA A 40 11.93 17.15 -30.73
C ALA A 40 10.73 17.92 -30.15
N ASN A 41 10.54 19.19 -30.54
CA ASN A 41 9.37 19.96 -30.11
C ASN A 41 8.06 19.32 -30.58
N LYS A 42 7.98 18.90 -31.85
CA LYS A 42 6.78 18.20 -32.36
C LYS A 42 6.52 16.90 -31.63
N GLU A 43 7.55 16.14 -31.30
CA GLU A 43 7.41 14.89 -30.55
C GLU A 43 6.96 15.13 -29.11
N GLN A 44 7.48 16.18 -28.47
CA GLN A 44 7.05 16.60 -27.13
C GLN A 44 5.58 17.03 -27.11
N GLU A 45 5.15 17.89 -28.06
CA GLU A 45 3.75 18.32 -28.17
C GLU A 45 2.81 17.15 -28.47
N ASN A 46 3.26 16.22 -29.32
CA ASN A 46 2.57 14.99 -29.66
C ASN A 46 2.35 14.10 -28.41
N GLN A 47 3.41 13.86 -27.63
CA GLN A 47 3.32 13.10 -26.37
C GLN A 47 2.42 13.80 -25.36
N ALA A 48 2.50 15.12 -25.24
CA ALA A 48 1.62 15.90 -24.37
C ALA A 48 0.14 15.75 -24.76
N ALA A 49 -0.19 15.84 -26.06
CA ALA A 49 -1.56 15.61 -26.54
C ALA A 49 -2.06 14.20 -26.20
N TYR A 50 -1.20 13.17 -26.29
CA TYR A 50 -1.53 11.81 -25.90
C TYR A 50 -1.87 11.71 -24.41
N TYR A 51 -1.02 12.24 -23.52
CA TYR A 51 -1.28 12.21 -22.07
C TYR A 51 -2.54 12.97 -21.67
N ILE A 52 -2.84 14.09 -22.34
CA ILE A 52 -4.10 14.83 -22.13
C ILE A 52 -5.31 13.98 -22.53
N ALA A 53 -5.23 13.24 -23.64
CA ALA A 53 -6.29 12.34 -24.08
C ALA A 53 -6.49 11.20 -23.05
N GLU A 54 -5.41 10.60 -22.56
CA GLU A 54 -5.43 9.53 -21.58
C GLU A 54 -6.06 9.98 -20.25
N ALA A 55 -5.66 11.14 -19.74
CA ALA A 55 -6.23 11.72 -18.52
C ALA A 55 -7.74 11.97 -18.65
N GLY A 56 -8.19 12.54 -19.77
CA GLY A 56 -9.62 12.75 -20.04
C GLY A 56 -10.40 11.43 -20.09
N MET A 57 -9.83 10.40 -20.71
CA MET A 57 -10.44 9.06 -20.79
C MET A 57 -10.58 8.42 -19.40
N ASN A 58 -9.54 8.48 -18.58
CA ASN A 58 -9.53 7.89 -17.24
C ASN A 58 -10.51 8.59 -16.30
N LEU A 59 -10.57 9.92 -16.33
CA LEU A 59 -11.55 10.69 -15.58
C LEU A 59 -12.98 10.29 -16.00
N LYS A 60 -13.21 10.07 -17.29
CA LYS A 60 -14.52 9.62 -17.78
C LYS A 60 -14.89 8.20 -17.35
N LYS A 61 -13.93 7.26 -17.35
CA LYS A 61 -14.12 5.91 -16.80
C LYS A 61 -14.57 5.97 -15.33
N ALA A 62 -13.95 6.84 -14.53
CA ALA A 62 -14.32 7.05 -13.12
C ALA A 62 -15.73 7.63 -12.96
N GLU A 63 -16.14 8.60 -13.79
CA GLU A 63 -17.50 9.13 -13.81
C GLU A 63 -18.54 8.04 -14.12
N ILE A 64 -18.27 7.19 -15.12
CA ILE A 64 -19.16 6.08 -15.50
C ILE A 64 -19.30 5.09 -14.34
N LYS A 65 -18.19 4.73 -13.67
CA LYS A 65 -18.20 3.85 -12.49
C LYS A 65 -19.10 4.43 -11.38
N LYS A 66 -18.89 5.71 -11.06
CA LYS A 66 -19.68 6.41 -10.03
C LYS A 66 -21.17 6.47 -10.38
N ALA A 67 -21.50 6.71 -11.65
CA ALA A 67 -22.89 6.72 -12.11
C ALA A 67 -23.53 5.32 -12.02
N ALA A 68 -22.79 4.26 -12.37
CA ALA A 68 -23.25 2.88 -12.24
C ALA A 68 -23.49 2.50 -10.77
N ASP A 69 -22.59 2.89 -9.86
CA ASP A 69 -22.73 2.63 -8.43
C ASP A 69 -23.90 3.41 -7.82
N GLN A 70 -24.11 4.67 -8.23
CA GLN A 70 -25.26 5.45 -7.81
C GLN A 70 -26.57 4.83 -8.33
N PHE A 71 -26.60 4.39 -9.58
CA PHE A 71 -27.76 3.70 -10.15
C PHE A 71 -28.13 2.45 -9.32
N ARG A 72 -27.14 1.61 -8.97
CA ARG A 72 -27.37 0.43 -8.12
C ARG A 72 -28.00 0.81 -6.78
N LYS A 73 -27.52 1.88 -6.14
CA LYS A 73 -28.07 2.40 -4.88
C LYS A 73 -29.49 2.92 -5.03
N ASP A 74 -29.77 3.70 -6.07
CA ASP A 74 -31.07 4.33 -6.30
C ASP A 74 -32.15 3.30 -6.68
N THR A 75 -31.75 2.21 -7.35
CA THR A 75 -32.64 1.11 -7.76
C THR A 75 -32.80 0.01 -6.71
N ALA A 76 -32.10 0.09 -5.59
CA ALA A 76 -32.24 -0.89 -4.51
C ALA A 76 -33.70 -0.93 -4.03
N GLY A 77 -34.31 -2.10 -4.06
CA GLY A 77 -35.71 -2.32 -3.65
C GLY A 77 -36.78 -1.94 -4.68
N TRP A 78 -36.42 -1.61 -5.93
CA TRP A 78 -37.43 -1.41 -6.97
C TRP A 78 -38.05 -2.75 -7.40
N LYS A 79 -39.38 -2.76 -7.60
CA LYS A 79 -40.12 -3.92 -8.13
C LYS A 79 -39.86 -4.13 -9.63
N ASP A 80 -40.00 -5.37 -10.09
CA ASP A 80 -39.62 -5.86 -11.43
C ASP A 80 -40.02 -4.92 -12.58
N SER A 81 -41.28 -4.44 -12.65
CA SER A 81 -41.74 -3.63 -13.79
C SER A 81 -41.07 -2.25 -13.89
N LYS A 82 -40.80 -1.59 -12.75
CA LYS A 82 -40.10 -0.31 -12.73
C LYS A 82 -38.60 -0.48 -12.98
N LEU A 83 -38.05 -1.60 -12.52
CA LEU A 83 -36.65 -1.95 -12.72
C LEU A 83 -36.34 -2.30 -14.18
N GLU A 84 -37.19 -3.10 -14.83
CA GLU A 84 -37.05 -3.44 -16.25
C GLU A 84 -37.08 -2.18 -17.13
N GLU A 85 -37.95 -1.22 -16.83
CA GLU A 85 -38.00 0.05 -17.55
C GLU A 85 -36.74 0.91 -17.31
N ALA A 86 -36.24 0.93 -16.07
CA ALA A 86 -35.02 1.67 -15.71
C ALA A 86 -33.78 1.10 -16.38
N LEU A 87 -33.70 -0.23 -16.50
CA LEU A 87 -32.58 -0.94 -17.13
C LEU A 87 -32.56 -0.77 -18.66
N LYS A 88 -33.59 -0.20 -19.29
CA LYS A 88 -33.55 0.15 -20.73
C LYS A 88 -32.68 1.37 -21.03
N GLN A 89 -32.36 2.19 -20.03
CA GLN A 89 -31.52 3.37 -20.19
C GLN A 89 -30.26 3.26 -19.34
N PRO A 90 -29.08 3.65 -19.87
CA PRO A 90 -27.87 3.65 -19.05
C PRO A 90 -27.99 4.66 -17.90
N PRO A 91 -27.16 4.51 -16.86
CA PRO A 91 -26.95 5.55 -15.86
C PRO A 91 -26.72 6.91 -16.52
N LYS A 92 -27.35 7.96 -15.98
CA LYS A 92 -27.24 9.32 -16.52
C LYS A 92 -25.80 9.81 -16.46
N ILE A 93 -25.15 9.88 -17.61
CA ILE A 93 -23.79 10.40 -17.78
C ILE A 93 -23.78 11.48 -18.88
N ASN A 94 -22.92 12.49 -18.74
CA ASN A 94 -22.69 13.43 -19.83
C ASN A 94 -21.97 12.71 -20.98
N ILE A 95 -22.60 12.57 -22.14
CA ILE A 95 -22.01 11.84 -23.29
C ILE A 95 -20.89 12.61 -23.99
N SER A 96 -20.76 13.92 -23.73
CA SER A 96 -19.70 14.76 -24.26
C SER A 96 -19.26 15.74 -23.17
N THR A 97 -17.99 15.65 -22.75
CA THR A 97 -17.39 16.59 -21.80
C THR A 97 -16.09 17.13 -22.38
N THR A 98 -15.88 18.44 -22.27
CA THR A 98 -14.57 19.05 -22.54
C THR A 98 -13.94 19.41 -21.20
N TYR A 99 -12.82 18.75 -20.90
CA TYR A 99 -11.99 19.08 -19.75
C TYR A 99 -10.94 20.08 -20.21
N ASN A 100 -11.03 21.31 -19.74
CA ASN A 100 -10.03 22.34 -20.00
C ASN A 100 -9.07 22.41 -18.82
N SER A 101 -7.79 22.62 -19.06
CA SER A 101 -6.88 23.10 -18.01
C SER A 101 -7.25 24.56 -17.70
N LYS A 102 -8.29 24.79 -16.89
CA LYS A 102 -8.55 26.15 -16.42
C LYS A 102 -7.36 26.57 -15.55
N ASN A 103 -6.76 27.70 -15.91
CA ASN A 103 -5.82 28.42 -15.08
C ASN A 103 -6.59 28.89 -13.83
N SER A 104 -6.58 28.08 -12.77
CA SER A 104 -7.14 28.46 -11.47
C SER A 104 -6.17 29.41 -10.75
N ASN A 105 -5.94 30.61 -11.29
CA ASN A 105 -5.26 31.75 -10.63
C ASN A 105 -4.03 31.42 -9.73
N GLY A 106 -3.31 30.33 -10.00
CA GLY A 106 -2.23 29.79 -9.19
C GLY A 106 -0.92 29.89 -9.96
N THR A 107 0.07 30.52 -9.36
CA THR A 107 1.15 31.19 -10.06
C THR A 107 2.35 30.31 -10.44
N ASP A 108 2.13 29.19 -11.12
CA ASP A 108 3.20 28.28 -11.56
C ASP A 108 3.05 27.87 -13.03
N LYS A 109 3.67 28.67 -13.91
CA LYS A 109 3.76 28.39 -15.36
C LYS A 109 4.93 27.46 -15.64
N VAL A 110 4.76 26.17 -15.38
CA VAL A 110 5.60 25.13 -16.02
C VAL A 110 5.01 24.71 -17.37
N PHE A 111 3.69 24.85 -17.54
CA PHE A 111 2.97 24.70 -18.81
C PHE A 111 2.00 25.86 -19.01
N ASP A 112 2.45 26.96 -19.63
CA ASP A 112 1.59 28.09 -20.03
C ASP A 112 0.83 27.78 -21.33
N THR A 113 0.33 26.55 -21.47
CA THR A 113 -0.46 26.17 -22.64
C THR A 113 -1.92 26.38 -22.29
N ASN A 114 -2.38 27.63 -22.41
CA ASN A 114 -3.81 28.01 -22.25
C ASN A 114 -4.77 27.26 -23.20
N ASN A 115 -4.24 26.34 -24.02
CA ASN A 115 -4.94 25.61 -25.06
C ASN A 115 -5.00 24.09 -24.79
N ALA A 116 -4.53 23.61 -23.62
CA ALA A 116 -4.61 22.20 -23.28
C ALA A 116 -6.06 21.80 -22.92
N SER A 117 -6.61 20.83 -23.64
CA SER A 117 -7.97 20.33 -23.37
C SER A 117 -8.15 18.89 -23.82
N ALA A 118 -9.00 18.15 -23.10
CA ALA A 118 -9.45 16.81 -23.47
C ALA A 118 -10.94 16.85 -23.80
N LYS A 119 -11.30 16.60 -25.06
CA LYS A 119 -12.69 16.42 -25.47
C LYS A 119 -13.02 14.93 -25.46
N VAL A 120 -13.89 14.53 -24.55
CA VAL A 120 -14.27 13.13 -24.35
C VAL A 120 -15.69 12.91 -24.79
N THR A 121 -15.89 11.95 -25.69
CA THR A 121 -17.20 11.50 -26.18
C THR A 121 -17.42 10.03 -25.79
N VAL A 122 -18.64 9.71 -25.34
CA VAL A 122 -19.02 8.37 -24.92
C VAL A 122 -20.17 7.88 -25.80
N GLU A 123 -19.95 6.74 -26.45
CA GLU A 123 -20.98 5.95 -27.09
C GLU A 123 -21.25 4.70 -26.24
N TYR A 124 -22.47 4.17 -26.26
CA TYR A 124 -22.78 2.94 -25.55
C TYR A 124 -23.64 2.02 -26.41
N THR A 125 -23.50 0.72 -26.17
CA THR A 125 -24.36 -0.32 -26.72
C THR A 125 -24.84 -1.22 -25.60
N THR A 126 -26.05 -1.74 -25.73
CA THR A 126 -26.61 -2.71 -24.78
C THR A 126 -26.47 -4.11 -25.36
N LYS A 127 -26.04 -5.05 -24.51
CA LYS A 127 -26.16 -6.48 -24.80
C LYS A 127 -27.19 -7.08 -23.84
N PRO A 128 -28.31 -7.66 -24.32
CA PRO A 128 -29.27 -8.32 -23.46
C PRO A 128 -28.55 -9.36 -22.60
N GLY A 129 -28.61 -9.22 -21.27
CA GLY A 129 -28.11 -10.24 -20.36
C GLY A 129 -29.09 -11.41 -20.30
N ALA A 130 -28.58 -12.62 -20.05
CA ALA A 130 -29.45 -13.77 -19.82
C ALA A 130 -30.29 -13.54 -18.55
N LYS A 131 -31.62 -13.64 -18.66
CA LYS A 131 -32.47 -13.74 -17.46
C LYS A 131 -32.19 -15.09 -16.81
N THR A 132 -31.54 -15.09 -15.66
CA THR A 132 -31.37 -16.30 -14.85
C THR A 132 -32.44 -16.31 -13.77
N THR A 133 -33.40 -17.22 -13.91
CA THR A 133 -34.40 -17.51 -12.87
C THR A 133 -33.83 -18.64 -12.01
N THR A 134 -33.56 -18.36 -10.74
CA THR A 134 -33.17 -19.39 -9.77
C THR A 134 -34.14 -19.27 -8.60
N ASP A 135 -34.84 -20.36 -8.27
CA ASP A 135 -35.78 -20.55 -7.16
C ASP A 135 -36.20 -19.25 -6.42
N ASN A 136 -37.19 -18.56 -7.00
CA ASN A 136 -37.87 -17.36 -6.47
C ASN A 136 -37.13 -16.00 -6.54
N GLN A 137 -35.97 -15.89 -7.19
CA GLN A 137 -35.33 -14.60 -7.45
C GLN A 137 -35.14 -14.34 -8.96
N THR A 138 -35.80 -13.31 -9.48
CA THR A 138 -35.55 -12.81 -10.83
C THR A 138 -34.39 -11.83 -10.78
N LYS A 139 -33.23 -12.21 -11.31
CA LYS A 139 -32.11 -11.27 -11.53
C LYS A 139 -32.20 -10.73 -12.94
N ALA A 140 -32.54 -9.45 -13.07
CA ALA A 140 -32.39 -8.72 -14.33
C ALA A 140 -30.93 -8.25 -14.43
N VAL A 141 -30.23 -8.71 -15.47
CA VAL A 141 -28.86 -8.30 -15.78
C VAL A 141 -28.90 -7.57 -17.11
N GLN A 142 -28.46 -6.32 -17.13
CA GLN A 142 -28.21 -5.56 -18.35
C GLN A 142 -26.73 -5.23 -18.45
N ASN A 143 -26.09 -5.69 -19.52
CA ASN A 143 -24.71 -5.36 -19.82
C ASN A 143 -24.67 -4.11 -20.71
N TYR A 144 -23.90 -3.11 -20.27
CA TYR A 144 -23.61 -1.88 -21.00
C TYR A 144 -22.15 -1.87 -21.43
N ILE A 145 -21.91 -1.77 -22.74
CA ILE A 145 -20.57 -1.60 -23.31
C ILE A 145 -20.42 -0.14 -23.71
N TYR A 146 -19.52 0.57 -23.03
CA TYR A 146 -19.18 1.96 -23.31
C TYR A 146 -17.93 2.02 -24.19
N LYS A 147 -18.01 2.73 -25.30
CA LYS A 147 -16.87 3.14 -26.13
C LYS A 147 -16.55 4.60 -25.83
N ILE A 148 -15.42 4.82 -25.18
CA ILE A 148 -14.94 6.13 -24.75
C ILE A 148 -13.89 6.58 -25.74
N LYS A 149 -14.14 7.69 -26.42
CA LYS A 149 -13.20 8.35 -27.32
C LYS A 149 -12.75 9.65 -26.68
N SER A 150 -11.46 9.78 -26.40
CA SER A 150 -10.87 10.98 -25.83
C SER A 150 -9.91 11.63 -26.82
N VAL A 151 -10.09 12.93 -27.03
CA VAL A 151 -9.27 13.75 -27.91
C VAL A 151 -8.51 14.76 -27.08
N GLY A 152 -7.22 14.54 -26.89
CA GLY A 152 -6.31 15.49 -26.25
C GLY A 152 -5.78 16.50 -27.26
N MET A 153 -5.86 17.77 -26.92
CA MET A 153 -5.44 18.90 -27.75
C MET A 153 -4.47 19.76 -26.95
N ILE A 154 -3.35 20.12 -27.57
CA ILE A 154 -2.40 21.12 -27.05
C ILE A 154 -1.84 21.88 -28.25
N ASP A 155 -2.08 23.19 -28.27
CA ASP A 155 -1.78 24.06 -29.40
C ASP A 155 -2.36 23.52 -30.72
N ASN A 156 -1.50 23.19 -31.70
CA ASN A 156 -1.91 22.62 -32.99
C ASN A 156 -1.81 21.09 -33.06
N GLN A 157 -1.41 20.42 -31.97
CA GLN A 157 -1.36 18.97 -31.92
C GLN A 157 -2.66 18.41 -31.33
N LYS A 158 -3.07 17.28 -31.88
CA LYS A 158 -4.24 16.52 -31.43
C LYS A 158 -3.90 15.04 -31.43
N ARG A 159 -4.33 14.34 -30.38
CA ARG A 159 -4.28 12.88 -30.29
C ARG A 159 -5.62 12.33 -29.86
N THR A 160 -5.99 11.21 -30.47
CA THR A 160 -7.24 10.51 -30.18
C THR A 160 -6.89 9.15 -29.60
N ILE A 161 -7.48 8.83 -28.44
CA ILE A 161 -7.39 7.52 -27.80
C ILE A 161 -8.81 6.99 -27.66
N THR A 162 -9.00 5.70 -27.97
CA THR A 162 -10.29 5.02 -27.80
C THR A 162 -10.11 3.83 -26.85
N SER A 163 -11.04 3.66 -25.93
CA SER A 163 -11.11 2.49 -25.04
C SER A 163 -12.55 2.02 -24.89
N THR A 164 -12.73 0.72 -24.73
CA THR A 164 -14.03 0.09 -24.49
C THR A 164 -14.07 -0.49 -23.09
N MET A 165 -15.15 -0.27 -22.34
CA MET A 165 -15.35 -0.90 -21.04
C MET A 165 -16.76 -1.49 -20.94
N SER A 166 -16.89 -2.58 -20.19
CA SER A 166 -18.16 -3.28 -19.96
C SER A 166 -18.59 -3.15 -18.50
N TYR A 167 -19.85 -2.80 -18.26
CA TYR A 167 -20.46 -2.80 -16.93
C TYR A 167 -21.71 -3.67 -16.91
N ASP A 168 -21.71 -4.66 -16.01
CA ASP A 168 -22.90 -5.43 -15.68
C ASP A 168 -23.68 -4.71 -14.57
N LEU A 169 -24.89 -4.25 -14.92
CA LEU A 169 -25.87 -3.79 -13.95
C LEU A 169 -26.75 -4.98 -13.58
N THR A 170 -26.44 -5.57 -12.42
CA THR A 170 -27.28 -6.57 -11.77
C THR A 170 -28.05 -5.90 -10.66
N VAL A 171 -29.39 -6.02 -10.68
CA VAL A 171 -30.25 -5.51 -9.61
C VAL A 171 -31.15 -6.65 -9.14
N ASN A 172 -31.19 -6.87 -7.82
CA ASN A 172 -32.04 -7.87 -7.19
C ASN A 172 -33.36 -7.20 -6.74
N SER A 173 -34.51 -7.80 -7.05
CA SER A 173 -35.82 -7.19 -6.81
C SER A 173 -36.42 -7.41 -5.41
N GLU A 174 -35.71 -8.09 -4.50
CA GLU A 174 -36.18 -8.25 -3.13
C GLU A 174 -35.80 -7.05 -2.25
N GLU A 175 -36.82 -6.49 -1.61
CA GLU A 175 -36.71 -5.54 -0.49
C GLU A 175 -36.06 -6.26 0.70
N GLN A 176 -34.73 -6.32 0.70
CA GLN A 176 -34.01 -6.65 1.92
C GLN A 176 -34.18 -5.49 2.88
N LYS A 177 -35.17 -5.61 3.78
CA LYS A 177 -35.05 -5.07 5.14
C LYS A 177 -33.63 -5.44 5.58
N PRO A 178 -32.79 -4.50 6.05
CA PRO A 178 -31.41 -4.82 6.42
C PRO A 178 -31.43 -5.64 7.72
N GLU A 179 -31.88 -6.88 7.61
CA GLU A 179 -31.40 -7.95 8.43
C GLU A 179 -29.95 -8.08 8.02
N VAL A 180 -29.05 -7.59 8.87
CA VAL A 180 -27.63 -7.89 8.79
C VAL A 180 -27.52 -9.40 8.94
N LYS A 181 -27.77 -10.14 7.86
CA LYS A 181 -27.31 -11.51 7.77
C LYS A 181 -25.79 -11.39 7.83
N PRO A 182 -25.14 -11.92 8.87
CA PRO A 182 -23.69 -11.87 8.97
C PRO A 182 -23.16 -12.42 7.66
N ASP A 183 -22.44 -11.57 6.95
CA ASP A 183 -21.84 -11.82 5.64
C ASP A 183 -21.32 -13.28 5.61
N GLU A 184 -22.01 -14.19 4.92
CA GLU A 184 -21.64 -15.62 4.90
C GLU A 184 -20.24 -15.82 4.29
N ASN A 185 -19.70 -14.79 3.64
CA ASN A 185 -18.33 -14.73 3.13
C ASN A 185 -17.29 -14.23 4.15
N LYS A 186 -17.70 -13.77 5.34
CA LYS A 186 -16.83 -13.56 6.51
C LYS A 186 -16.72 -14.81 7.38
N GLY A 187 -17.14 -15.97 6.86
CA GLY A 187 -17.06 -17.25 7.54
C GLY A 187 -15.61 -17.56 7.92
N GLY A 188 -15.32 -17.46 9.22
CA GLY A 188 -14.03 -17.85 9.73
C GLY A 188 -13.70 -19.31 9.45
N SER A 189 -12.41 -19.62 9.43
CA SER A 189 -11.95 -21.01 9.32
C SER A 189 -12.66 -21.87 10.36
N LYS A 190 -13.28 -22.96 9.92
CA LYS A 190 -13.83 -24.00 10.80
C LYS A 190 -12.73 -24.90 11.39
N TYR A 191 -11.47 -24.67 10.98
CA TYR A 191 -10.31 -25.49 11.27
C TYR A 191 -9.28 -24.73 12.10
N VAL A 192 -8.69 -25.43 13.07
CA VAL A 192 -7.47 -25.00 13.77
C VAL A 192 -6.29 -24.97 12.82
N ILE A 193 -6.23 -25.98 11.95
CA ILE A 193 -5.17 -26.15 10.97
C ILE A 193 -5.84 -26.47 9.64
N HIS A 194 -5.58 -25.65 8.63
CA HIS A 194 -5.96 -25.91 7.25
C HIS A 194 -4.68 -25.98 6.41
N ALA A 195 -4.19 -27.20 6.16
CA ALA A 195 -3.03 -27.42 5.31
C ALA A 195 -3.50 -27.57 3.86
N LEU A 196 -2.93 -26.78 2.94
CA LEU A 196 -3.27 -26.86 1.52
C LEU A 196 -2.41 -27.88 0.74
N GLY A 197 -1.40 -28.42 1.40
CA GLY A 197 -0.46 -29.40 0.88
C GLY A 197 0.05 -30.29 2.02
N LYS A 198 1.36 -30.35 2.20
CA LYS A 198 2.03 -31.27 3.13
C LYS A 198 1.87 -30.82 4.59
N MET A 199 1.51 -31.75 5.46
CA MET A 199 1.46 -31.54 6.92
C MET A 199 2.35 -32.57 7.61
N GLU A 200 3.43 -32.12 8.24
CA GLU A 200 4.38 -32.96 8.99
C GLU A 200 4.53 -32.44 10.41
N PHE A 201 4.39 -33.33 11.39
CA PHE A 201 4.71 -33.01 12.77
C PHE A 201 5.53 -34.13 13.38
N ALA A 202 6.37 -33.81 14.36
CA ALA A 202 7.07 -34.85 15.12
C ALA A 202 6.26 -35.32 16.32
N THR A 203 5.70 -34.38 17.11
CA THR A 203 4.99 -34.65 18.36
C THR A 203 4.03 -33.51 18.75
N PRO A 204 3.06 -33.14 17.91
CA PRO A 204 2.22 -31.99 18.19
C PRO A 204 1.11 -32.33 19.19
N ALA A 205 0.77 -31.37 20.03
CA ALA A 205 -0.52 -31.37 20.73
C ALA A 205 -1.46 -30.43 19.98
N ILE A 206 -2.34 -30.99 19.12
CA ILE A 206 -3.37 -30.25 18.38
C ILE A 206 -4.71 -30.43 19.08
N ILE A 207 -5.41 -29.33 19.33
CA ILE A 207 -6.74 -29.34 19.94
C ILE A 207 -7.74 -28.72 18.97
N GLY A 208 -8.56 -29.51 18.25
CA GLY A 208 -9.65 -29.03 17.39
C GLY A 208 -9.68 -29.67 15.98
N LYS A 209 -10.49 -29.12 15.05
CA LYS A 209 -10.68 -29.66 13.70
C LYS A 209 -9.53 -29.34 12.74
N ILE A 210 -9.20 -30.26 11.85
CA ILE A 210 -8.13 -30.15 10.86
C ILE A 210 -8.75 -30.25 9.47
N GLY A 211 -8.48 -29.26 8.62
CA GLY A 211 -8.80 -29.27 7.20
C GLY A 211 -7.55 -29.63 6.40
N ILE A 212 -7.65 -30.57 5.47
CA ILE A 212 -6.54 -30.92 4.57
C ILE A 212 -7.04 -30.87 3.14
N TYR A 213 -6.36 -30.08 2.32
CA TYR A 213 -6.52 -30.12 0.88
C TYR A 213 -5.51 -31.09 0.29
N ASP A 214 -6.00 -32.08 -0.43
CA ASP A 214 -5.19 -33.00 -1.21
C ASP A 214 -5.81 -33.06 -2.62
N GLU A 215 -5.16 -32.41 -3.59
CA GLU A 215 -5.59 -32.44 -5.00
C GLU A 215 -5.43 -33.82 -5.63
N ASN A 216 -4.53 -34.61 -5.07
CA ASN A 216 -3.93 -35.72 -5.76
C ASN A 216 -4.57 -37.04 -5.34
N ASN A 217 -5.25 -37.15 -4.18
CA ASN A 217 -5.80 -38.44 -3.71
C ASN A 217 -4.73 -39.56 -3.70
N TYR A 218 -3.45 -39.22 -3.85
CA TYR A 218 -2.40 -40.14 -4.24
C TYR A 218 -1.76 -40.67 -2.97
N SER A 219 -2.15 -41.90 -2.69
CA SER A 219 -1.72 -42.79 -1.61
C SER A 219 -2.37 -42.53 -0.26
N ASN A 220 -2.77 -43.64 0.35
CA ASN A 220 -3.09 -43.73 1.77
C ASN A 220 -1.86 -43.46 2.67
N ASP A 221 -0.70 -43.14 2.08
CA ASP A 221 0.44 -42.59 2.79
C ASP A 221 0.18 -41.11 3.00
N TYR A 222 -0.68 -40.84 3.99
CA TYR A 222 -0.79 -39.52 4.57
C TYR A 222 0.63 -38.99 4.82
N PRO A 223 0.95 -37.72 4.49
CA PRO A 223 2.29 -37.17 4.62
C PRO A 223 2.77 -36.98 6.07
N PHE A 224 2.22 -37.74 7.02
CA PHE A 224 2.83 -37.93 8.33
C PHE A 224 4.01 -38.88 8.15
N ASN A 225 5.19 -38.34 7.83
CA ASN A 225 6.41 -39.08 8.09
C ASN A 225 6.54 -39.16 9.61
N LEU A 226 6.05 -40.26 10.19
CA LEU A 226 6.00 -40.47 11.64
C LEU A 226 7.44 -40.55 12.15
N GLY A 227 7.97 -39.43 12.61
CA GLY A 227 9.14 -39.41 13.46
C GLY A 227 8.91 -40.32 14.66
N TRP A 228 9.98 -40.97 15.13
CA TRP A 228 9.95 -41.80 16.33
C TRP A 228 9.60 -40.92 17.54
N GLY A 229 8.38 -41.02 18.08
CA GLY A 229 7.92 -40.17 19.19
C GLY A 229 6.51 -40.52 19.71
N ASN A 230 6.19 -40.09 20.93
CA ASN A 230 4.85 -40.22 21.53
C ASN A 230 3.96 -39.05 21.10
N TRP A 231 2.79 -39.35 20.55
CA TRP A 231 1.84 -38.35 20.06
C TRP A 231 0.65 -38.23 21.02
N SER A 232 0.09 -37.02 21.16
CA SER A 232 -1.17 -36.85 21.88
C SER A 232 -2.08 -35.87 21.15
N TYR A 233 -3.18 -36.38 20.58
CA TYR A 233 -4.27 -35.55 20.05
C TYR A 233 -5.37 -35.44 21.12
N LYS A 234 -5.90 -34.23 21.33
CA LYS A 234 -6.96 -33.99 22.32
C LYS A 234 -8.05 -33.15 21.70
N TYR A 235 -9.26 -33.68 21.56
CA TYR A 235 -10.44 -32.88 21.22
C TYR A 235 -11.41 -32.90 22.40
N SER A 236 -11.74 -31.74 22.96
CA SER A 236 -12.91 -31.63 23.83
C SER A 236 -13.53 -30.24 23.72
N GLU A 237 -14.83 -30.18 23.49
CA GLU A 237 -15.62 -28.98 23.78
C GLU A 237 -15.91 -28.87 25.29
N GLN A 238 -15.95 -30.00 26.03
CA GLN A 238 -16.00 -30.08 27.50
C GLN A 238 -15.35 -31.40 27.99
N SER A 239 -14.20 -31.32 28.67
CA SER A 239 -13.48 -32.39 29.39
C SER A 239 -12.80 -33.57 28.63
N PRO A 240 -11.68 -34.14 29.16
CA PRO A 240 -10.75 -34.99 28.42
C PRO A 240 -10.98 -36.49 28.66
N THR A 241 -11.19 -37.28 27.61
CA THR A 241 -10.88 -38.73 27.65
C THR A 241 -10.30 -39.19 26.30
N LEU A 242 -8.99 -39.43 26.29
CA LEU A 242 -8.30 -40.21 25.24
C LEU A 242 -8.82 -41.66 25.34
N LYS A 243 -9.63 -42.11 24.37
CA LYS A 243 -10.25 -43.44 24.44
C LYS A 243 -9.41 -44.58 23.85
N ASN A 244 -8.37 -44.29 23.08
CA ASN A 244 -7.51 -45.33 22.50
C ASN A 244 -6.10 -45.24 23.07
N LYS A 245 -5.83 -46.02 24.11
CA LYS A 245 -4.45 -46.43 24.40
C LYS A 245 -4.01 -47.25 23.19
N CYS A 246 -3.02 -46.80 22.42
CA CYS A 246 -2.31 -47.68 21.50
C CYS A 246 -1.72 -48.80 22.35
N SER A 247 -2.37 -49.97 22.35
CA SER A 247 -1.89 -51.16 23.06
C SER A 247 -1.32 -52.10 22.02
N ASN A 248 0.02 -52.16 21.94
CA ASN A 248 0.66 -53.30 21.30
C ASN A 248 0.64 -54.45 22.32
N THR A 249 -0.02 -55.55 21.97
CA THR A 249 -0.12 -56.77 22.78
C THR A 249 1.22 -57.53 22.89
N PHE A 250 2.33 -56.99 22.33
CA PHE A 250 3.58 -57.73 22.08
C PHE A 250 4.84 -57.20 22.77
N GLY A 251 4.73 -56.38 23.83
CA GLY A 251 5.89 -56.00 24.66
C GLY A 251 6.91 -55.04 24.01
N TYR A 252 6.68 -54.61 22.77
CA TYR A 252 7.38 -53.48 22.14
C TYR A 252 6.63 -52.17 22.42
N PRO A 253 7.31 -51.00 22.49
CA PRO A 253 6.65 -49.71 22.63
C PRO A 253 5.58 -49.56 21.54
N ALA A 254 4.36 -49.24 21.96
CA ALA A 254 3.21 -49.22 21.07
C ALA A 254 3.34 -48.10 20.04
N THR A 255 3.72 -48.45 18.81
CA THR A 255 3.68 -47.56 17.66
C THR A 255 2.24 -47.44 17.18
N CYS A 256 1.63 -46.27 17.31
CA CYS A 256 0.34 -45.99 16.67
C CYS A 256 0.60 -45.89 15.16
N TYR A 257 0.26 -46.93 14.38
CA TYR A 257 0.63 -47.02 12.96
C TYR A 257 -0.14 -46.07 12.03
N SER A 258 -1.18 -45.38 12.49
CA SER A 258 -1.96 -44.49 11.63
C SER A 258 -2.57 -43.32 12.38
N PHE A 259 -2.49 -42.12 11.79
CA PHE A 259 -3.13 -40.88 12.27
C PHE A 259 -4.64 -41.03 12.50
N ASP A 260 -5.31 -41.86 11.67
CA ASP A 260 -6.74 -42.20 11.79
C ASP A 260 -7.10 -42.90 13.12
N ALA A 261 -6.11 -43.44 13.85
CA ALA A 261 -6.31 -44.02 15.18
C ALA A 261 -6.24 -42.97 16.32
N ALA A 262 -5.58 -41.83 16.07
CA ALA A 262 -5.33 -40.77 17.05
C ALA A 262 -6.38 -39.65 16.99
N VAL A 263 -6.99 -39.41 15.83
CA VAL A 263 -7.96 -38.34 15.59
C VAL A 263 -9.31 -38.95 15.22
N LYS A 264 -10.41 -38.45 15.81
CA LYS A 264 -11.75 -38.88 15.37
C LYS A 264 -11.95 -38.50 13.91
N LYS A 265 -12.44 -39.44 13.09
CA LYS A 265 -12.69 -39.24 11.65
C LYS A 265 -13.50 -37.96 11.34
N GLU A 266 -14.43 -37.59 12.20
CA GLU A 266 -15.26 -36.38 12.07
C GLU A 266 -14.52 -35.04 12.26
N HIS A 267 -13.29 -35.06 12.78
CA HIS A 267 -12.48 -33.87 12.99
C HIS A 267 -11.51 -33.59 11.85
N ILE A 268 -11.37 -34.51 10.90
CA ILE A 268 -10.57 -34.33 9.69
C ILE A 268 -11.53 -34.13 8.52
N ILE A 269 -11.50 -32.95 7.93
CA ILE A 269 -12.26 -32.68 6.71
C ILE A 269 -11.28 -32.66 5.54
N LYS A 270 -11.48 -33.57 4.59
CA LYS A 270 -10.65 -33.70 3.40
C LYS A 270 -11.28 -32.95 2.22
N GLY A 271 -10.43 -32.39 1.37
CA GLY A 271 -10.85 -31.81 0.08
C GLY A 271 -11.50 -30.44 0.19
N ASP A 272 -11.42 -29.77 1.35
CA ASP A 272 -11.94 -28.42 1.50
C ASP A 272 -11.01 -27.40 0.82
N LYS A 273 -11.47 -26.87 -0.31
CA LYS A 273 -10.78 -25.84 -1.10
C LYS A 273 -11.07 -24.42 -0.62
N LYS A 274 -12.02 -24.24 0.30
CA LYS A 274 -12.48 -22.91 0.69
C LYS A 274 -11.48 -22.28 1.65
N ILE A 275 -10.66 -21.38 1.12
CA ILE A 275 -9.76 -20.54 1.91
C ILE A 275 -10.53 -19.25 2.26
N PRO A 276 -10.45 -18.74 3.50
CA PRO A 276 -10.93 -17.40 3.83
C PRO A 276 -10.33 -16.38 2.87
N LYS A 277 -11.14 -15.39 2.45
CA LYS A 277 -10.63 -14.31 1.62
C LYS A 277 -9.56 -13.54 2.39
N LEU A 278 -8.36 -13.44 1.83
CA LEU A 278 -7.30 -12.59 2.36
C LEU A 278 -7.81 -11.12 2.41
N PRO A 279 -7.55 -10.37 3.49
CA PRO A 279 -7.82 -8.94 3.50
C PRO A 279 -7.03 -8.26 2.37
N VAL A 280 -7.49 -7.13 1.84
CA VAL A 280 -6.74 -6.44 0.78
C VAL A 280 -5.46 -5.82 1.36
N PHE A 281 -4.31 -6.13 0.79
CA PHE A 281 -3.04 -5.48 1.18
C PHE A 281 -3.03 -4.04 0.62
N PRO A 282 -2.72 -3.02 1.44
CA PRO A 282 -2.83 -1.61 1.03
C PRO A 282 -1.61 -1.16 0.20
N GLU A 283 -1.44 -1.70 -1.01
CA GLU A 283 -0.29 -1.39 -1.87
C GLU A 283 -0.17 0.10 -2.23
N GLU A 284 -1.30 0.76 -2.50
CA GLU A 284 -1.34 2.17 -2.89
C GLU A 284 -0.77 3.09 -1.80
N SER A 285 -0.91 2.71 -0.53
CA SER A 285 -0.40 3.48 0.61
C SER A 285 1.13 3.61 0.62
N PHE A 286 1.86 2.71 -0.07
CA PHE A 286 3.32 2.79 -0.19
C PHE A 286 3.80 3.82 -1.24
N ASN A 287 2.92 4.27 -2.15
CA ASN A 287 3.31 5.15 -3.25
C ASN A 287 3.33 6.65 -2.88
N VAL A 288 2.88 7.01 -1.68
CA VAL A 288 2.64 8.41 -1.24
C VAL A 288 3.93 9.26 -1.20
N PHE A 289 5.13 8.67 -1.21
CA PHE A 289 6.38 9.40 -0.94
C PHE A 289 7.19 9.84 -2.18
N ARG A 290 7.16 9.10 -3.30
CA ARG A 290 8.25 9.23 -4.29
C ARG A 290 8.10 10.38 -5.28
N SER A 291 6.89 10.86 -5.54
CA SER A 291 6.65 11.92 -6.51
C SER A 291 6.87 13.31 -5.92
N GLU A 292 6.50 13.57 -4.67
CA GLU A 292 6.34 14.95 -4.19
C GLU A 292 7.62 15.63 -3.69
N LEU A 293 8.52 14.93 -2.99
CA LEU A 293 9.76 15.54 -2.47
C LEU A 293 10.72 15.94 -3.59
N ASN A 294 10.87 15.08 -4.61
CA ASN A 294 11.81 15.32 -5.71
C ASN A 294 11.26 16.24 -6.81
N SER A 295 9.94 16.24 -7.07
CA SER A 295 9.37 17.10 -8.11
C SER A 295 9.12 18.54 -7.61
N ASN A 296 8.85 18.76 -6.31
CA ASN A 296 8.59 20.09 -5.77
C ASN A 296 9.85 20.85 -5.31
N LEU A 297 10.99 20.19 -5.12
CA LEU A 297 12.27 20.90 -4.95
C LEU A 297 12.68 21.67 -6.22
N ALA A 298 12.04 21.39 -7.36
CA ALA A 298 12.14 22.19 -8.59
C ALA A 298 11.27 23.48 -8.58
N LEU A 299 10.66 23.86 -7.45
CA LEU A 299 9.90 25.12 -7.31
C LEU A 299 10.83 26.34 -7.29
N LYS A 300 11.24 26.76 -8.49
CA LYS A 300 11.82 28.07 -8.79
C LYS A 300 10.79 29.22 -8.75
N SER A 301 9.53 28.96 -8.39
CA SER A 301 8.48 29.97 -8.42
C SER A 301 7.76 30.08 -7.06
N LYS A 302 7.98 31.23 -6.42
CA LYS A 302 7.11 31.86 -5.39
C LYS A 302 6.91 31.13 -4.05
N LEU A 303 7.98 30.68 -3.42
CA LEU A 303 7.96 30.43 -1.96
C LEU A 303 7.78 31.75 -1.20
N GLN A 304 6.78 31.82 -0.32
CA GLN A 304 6.63 32.95 0.61
C GLN A 304 7.63 32.81 1.75
N ASN A 305 8.42 33.84 2.02
CA ASN A 305 9.32 33.87 3.17
C ASN A 305 8.49 33.92 4.46
N PHE A 306 8.73 32.98 5.37
CA PHE A 306 8.09 32.96 6.67
C PHE A 306 8.80 33.94 7.61
N ASN A 307 8.35 35.19 7.65
CA ASN A 307 8.94 36.17 8.56
C ASN A 307 8.26 36.10 9.94
N MET A 308 8.93 35.54 10.96
CA MET A 308 8.36 35.32 12.30
C MET A 308 7.98 36.59 13.05
N TYR A 309 8.60 37.73 12.73
CA TYR A 309 8.41 38.97 13.47
C TYR A 309 7.03 39.65 13.26
N LYS A 310 6.18 39.12 12.37
CA LYS A 310 4.78 39.56 12.24
C LYS A 310 3.84 38.67 13.07
N ALA A 311 3.98 38.74 14.40
CA ALA A 311 3.29 37.87 15.36
C ALA A 311 1.74 37.97 15.38
N ASN A 312 1.13 38.89 14.63
CA ASN A 312 -0.31 39.18 14.69
C ASN A 312 -1.06 39.08 13.35
N ASN A 313 -0.41 38.67 12.26
CA ASN A 313 -1.10 38.53 10.98
C ASN A 313 -1.49 37.08 10.75
N SER A 314 -2.80 36.79 10.76
CA SER A 314 -3.31 35.49 10.34
C SER A 314 -2.73 35.14 8.98
N ARG A 315 -2.03 34.02 8.89
CA ARG A 315 -1.48 33.54 7.63
C ARG A 315 -2.58 32.86 6.81
N GLU A 316 -2.45 32.85 5.50
CA GLU A 316 -3.34 32.07 4.64
C GLU A 316 -2.82 30.63 4.50
N ASP A 317 -3.69 29.75 4.03
CA ASP A 317 -3.29 28.40 3.62
C ASP A 317 -2.18 28.51 2.56
N GLY A 318 -1.15 27.67 2.65
CA GLY A 318 -0.07 27.72 1.67
C GLY A 318 1.24 27.07 2.09
N ILE A 319 2.24 27.28 1.24
CA ILE A 319 3.59 26.74 1.37
C ILE A 319 4.54 27.87 1.73
N TYR A 320 5.29 27.70 2.81
CA TYR A 320 6.18 28.71 3.34
C TYR A 320 7.57 28.15 3.53
N LYS A 321 8.55 28.99 3.20
CA LYS A 321 9.96 28.71 3.45
C LYS A 321 10.35 29.25 4.81
N ILE A 322 10.94 28.40 5.66
CA ILE A 322 11.42 28.75 6.99
C ILE A 322 12.90 28.38 7.15
N PHE A 323 13.62 29.13 7.97
CA PHE A 323 14.95 28.73 8.43
C PHE A 323 14.84 27.96 9.75
N LEU A 324 15.87 27.16 10.07
CA LEU A 324 15.87 26.36 11.30
C LEU A 324 15.78 27.22 12.56
N ASN A 325 16.44 28.37 12.57
CA ASN A 325 16.43 29.29 13.72
C ASN A 325 15.02 29.85 14.00
N ASP A 326 14.20 30.04 12.96
CA ASP A 326 12.79 30.41 13.12
C ASP A 326 12.03 29.29 13.84
N LEU A 327 12.25 28.03 13.42
CA LEU A 327 11.56 26.87 13.99
C LEU A 327 11.85 26.68 15.50
N LYS A 328 13.08 26.98 15.94
CA LYS A 328 13.51 26.86 17.35
C LYS A 328 12.81 27.85 18.29
N ASN A 329 12.37 29.00 17.78
CA ASN A 329 11.65 29.99 18.58
C ASN A 329 10.17 29.62 18.82
N GLY A 330 9.74 28.47 18.29
CA GLY A 330 8.35 28.03 18.31
C GLY A 330 7.51 28.73 17.24
N ILE A 331 6.61 27.99 16.60
CA ILE A 331 5.75 28.53 15.55
C ILE A 331 4.30 28.41 16.00
N LYS A 332 3.59 29.54 15.97
CA LYS A 332 2.14 29.58 16.10
C LYS A 332 1.53 29.75 14.72
N ILE A 333 0.67 28.81 14.37
CA ILE A 333 -0.09 28.71 13.13
C ILE A 333 -1.56 28.70 13.53
N ASP A 334 -2.33 29.62 12.94
CA ASP A 334 -3.77 29.71 13.19
C ASP A 334 -4.54 28.56 12.50
N ASP A 335 -5.87 28.64 12.40
CA ASP A 335 -6.79 27.64 11.80
C ASP A 335 -6.61 27.42 10.28
N LYS A 336 -5.40 27.09 9.84
CA LYS A 336 -4.96 27.08 8.44
C LYS A 336 -4.09 25.87 8.14
N ASN A 337 -4.20 25.35 6.92
CA ASN A 337 -3.38 24.27 6.40
C ASN A 337 -2.06 24.86 5.90
N ILE A 338 -0.96 24.56 6.59
CA ILE A 338 0.34 25.14 6.30
C ILE A 338 1.34 24.04 5.97
N THR A 339 2.12 24.26 4.92
CA THR A 339 3.33 23.49 4.64
C THR A 339 4.56 24.33 4.90
N LEU A 340 5.43 23.86 5.79
CA LEU A 340 6.70 24.48 6.12
C LEU A 340 7.83 23.71 5.45
N ILE A 341 8.55 24.38 4.56
CA ILE A 341 9.76 23.87 3.92
C ILE A 341 10.95 24.45 4.66
N VAL A 342 11.66 23.60 5.39
CA VAL A 342 12.85 23.99 6.15
C VAL A 342 14.06 23.99 5.23
N VAL A 343 14.68 25.15 5.05
CA VAL A 343 15.82 25.33 4.15
C VAL A 343 17.10 25.68 4.89
N ASP A 344 18.25 25.40 4.27
CA ASP A 344 19.56 25.80 4.79
C ASP A 344 19.75 27.32 4.64
N GLU A 345 20.23 27.99 5.70
CA GLU A 345 20.46 29.45 5.70
C GLU A 345 21.54 29.89 4.70
N LYS A 346 22.59 29.07 4.53
CA LYS A 346 23.69 29.33 3.61
C LYS A 346 23.35 28.87 2.19
N LYS A 347 22.48 27.88 2.07
CA LYS A 347 22.03 27.30 0.80
C LYS A 347 20.50 27.25 0.73
N PRO A 348 19.85 28.40 0.49
CA PRO A 348 18.39 28.52 0.58
C PRO A 348 17.60 27.66 -0.42
N ASN A 349 18.24 26.99 -1.37
CA ASN A 349 17.60 26.09 -2.33
C ASN A 349 17.78 24.61 -1.96
N GLU A 350 18.46 24.32 -0.85
CA GLU A 350 18.62 22.97 -0.29
C GLU A 350 17.75 22.84 0.97
N LEU A 351 17.13 21.68 1.16
CA LEU A 351 16.42 21.36 2.40
C LEU A 351 17.42 21.27 3.56
N SER A 352 17.03 21.80 4.71
CA SER A 352 17.85 21.83 5.92
C SER A 352 17.84 20.50 6.66
N THR A 353 18.77 20.37 7.59
CA THR A 353 18.74 19.37 8.66
C THR A 353 18.26 20.03 9.94
N ILE A 354 17.16 19.53 10.53
CA ILE A 354 16.79 19.86 11.91
C ILE A 354 17.70 19.04 12.82
N SER A 355 18.73 19.68 13.39
CA SER A 355 19.59 19.10 14.42
C SER A 355 19.30 19.76 15.75
N LEU A 356 18.68 19.01 16.67
CA LEU A 356 18.44 19.45 18.05
C LEU A 356 19.21 18.57 19.03
N ASP A 357 19.84 19.22 19.99
CA ASP A 357 20.56 18.61 21.09
C ASP A 357 20.25 19.34 22.41
N ASN A 358 20.78 18.80 23.51
CA ASN A 358 20.83 19.48 24.81
C ASN A 358 19.49 20.05 25.29
N SER A 359 18.41 19.26 25.23
CA SER A 359 17.07 19.66 25.68
C SER A 359 16.44 20.80 24.85
N GLN A 360 16.82 20.97 23.57
CA GLN A 360 16.11 21.90 22.68
C GLN A 360 14.73 21.38 22.29
N TYR A 361 13.75 22.28 22.16
CA TYR A 361 12.36 21.93 21.84
C TYR A 361 11.84 22.75 20.66
N ILE A 362 11.11 22.10 19.76
CA ILE A 362 10.28 22.77 18.76
C ILE A 362 8.82 22.59 19.19
N SER A 363 8.12 23.70 19.42
CA SER A 363 6.69 23.70 19.72
C SER A 363 5.92 24.33 18.57
N LEU A 364 5.05 23.53 17.94
CA LEU A 364 4.21 23.88 16.81
C LEU A 364 2.77 24.00 17.30
N LYS A 365 2.28 25.22 17.45
CA LYS A 365 0.89 25.46 17.82
C LYS A 365 0.08 25.56 16.55
N ASN A 366 -0.68 24.53 16.20
CA ASN A 366 -1.57 24.47 15.05
C ASN A 366 -2.89 23.78 15.44
N SER A 367 -3.95 24.09 14.72
CA SER A 367 -5.28 23.49 14.89
C SER A 367 -5.73 22.71 13.65
N LYS A 368 -5.17 23.00 12.47
CA LYS A 368 -5.34 22.26 11.22
C LYS A 368 -4.06 21.54 10.81
N ASN A 369 -4.04 20.93 9.62
CA ASN A 369 -2.92 20.13 9.14
C ASN A 369 -1.65 20.98 8.98
N LEU A 370 -0.58 20.56 9.64
CA LEU A 370 0.75 21.12 9.48
C LEU A 370 1.65 20.09 8.80
N ASN A 371 2.13 20.42 7.61
CA ASN A 371 3.12 19.63 6.89
C ASN A 371 4.51 20.22 7.15
N LEU A 372 5.44 19.41 7.63
CA LEU A 372 6.84 19.77 7.82
C LEU A 372 7.69 19.00 6.82
N VAL A 373 8.28 19.73 5.86
CA VAL A 373 9.16 19.18 4.82
C VAL A 373 10.60 19.57 5.13
N VAL A 374 11.45 18.58 5.34
CA VAL A 374 12.84 18.74 5.79
C VAL A 374 13.71 17.65 5.17
N ASN A 375 15.03 17.84 5.09
CA ASN A 375 15.90 16.76 4.61
C ASN A 375 16.05 15.69 5.69
N THR A 376 16.64 16.09 6.82
CA THR A 376 16.92 15.19 7.94
C THR A 376 16.40 15.77 9.23
N ILE A 377 15.80 14.94 10.07
CA ILE A 377 15.54 15.24 11.49
C ILE A 377 16.51 14.41 12.32
N SER A 378 17.38 15.07 13.08
CA SER A 378 18.30 14.45 14.02
C SER A 378 18.06 15.04 15.41
N LEU A 379 17.37 14.30 16.26
CA LEU A 379 17.16 14.68 17.66
C LEU A 379 18.06 13.82 18.55
N SER A 380 18.65 14.43 19.57
CA SER A 380 19.42 13.72 20.59
C SER A 380 19.10 14.23 22.00
N ASN A 381 19.37 13.41 23.00
CA ASN A 381 19.08 13.69 24.41
C ASN A 381 17.58 13.98 24.60
N THR A 382 17.21 14.90 25.49
CA THR A 382 15.80 15.18 25.78
C THR A 382 15.11 16.11 24.76
N SER A 383 15.65 16.25 23.54
CA SER A 383 15.11 17.14 22.51
C SER A 383 13.83 16.62 21.87
N ASN A 384 12.83 17.49 21.69
CA ASN A 384 11.51 17.10 21.20
C ASN A 384 10.93 18.02 20.13
N ILE A 385 10.10 17.45 19.25
CA ILE A 385 9.17 18.17 18.38
C ILE A 385 7.76 17.89 18.88
N SER A 386 6.97 18.93 19.11
CA SER A 386 5.59 18.80 19.58
C SER A 386 4.63 19.64 18.74
N SER A 387 3.44 19.11 18.48
CA SER A 387 2.37 19.80 17.75
C SER A 387 1.05 19.72 18.50
N THR A 388 0.30 20.83 18.58
CA THR A 388 -1.04 20.85 19.21
C THR A 388 -2.16 20.32 18.31
N GLY A 389 -1.92 20.20 17.00
CA GLY A 389 -2.88 19.74 16.01
C GLY A 389 -2.31 18.60 15.16
N PRO A 390 -2.92 18.28 14.01
CA PRO A 390 -2.39 17.26 13.11
C PRO A 390 -1.01 17.64 12.58
N LEU A 391 -0.07 16.69 12.59
CA LEU A 391 1.31 16.89 12.14
C LEU A 391 1.68 15.83 11.11
N ASN A 392 2.12 16.28 9.95
CA ASN A 392 2.66 15.44 8.89
C ASN A 392 4.13 15.79 8.68
N ILE A 393 5.03 14.82 8.77
CA ILE A 393 6.46 15.01 8.60
C ILE A 393 6.90 14.28 7.34
N PHE A 394 7.58 15.01 6.46
CA PHE A 394 8.20 14.50 5.24
C PHE A 394 9.70 14.74 5.33
N SER A 395 10.48 13.66 5.44
CA SER A 395 11.93 13.70 5.58
C SER A 395 12.60 12.67 4.69
N ASP A 396 13.85 12.86 4.32
CA ASP A 396 14.67 11.76 3.82
C ASP A 396 15.08 10.81 4.97
N SER A 397 15.50 11.36 6.11
CA SER A 397 15.92 10.56 7.26
C SER A 397 15.47 11.15 8.60
N ILE A 398 15.04 10.29 9.53
CA ILE A 398 14.70 10.66 10.90
C ILE A 398 15.53 9.80 11.86
N ASN A 399 16.37 10.45 12.66
CA ASN A 399 17.25 9.84 13.65
C ASN A 399 16.90 10.39 15.03
N LEU A 400 16.31 9.56 15.87
CA LEU A 400 15.94 9.88 17.25
C LEU A 400 16.86 9.09 18.20
N SER A 401 17.40 9.76 19.22
CA SER A 401 18.32 9.13 20.17
C SER A 401 18.19 9.68 21.60
N ASN A 402 18.24 8.81 22.61
CA ASN A 402 18.37 9.18 24.04
C ASN A 402 17.20 10.00 24.62
N GLU A 403 15.98 9.43 24.70
CA GLU A 403 14.78 10.07 25.29
C GLU A 403 14.09 11.15 24.43
N THR A 404 14.47 11.31 23.17
CA THR A 404 13.83 12.26 22.24
C THR A 404 12.41 11.84 21.84
N LYS A 405 11.57 12.83 21.54
CA LYS A 405 10.17 12.59 21.19
C LYS A 405 9.69 13.41 20.00
N ILE A 406 8.83 12.81 19.19
CA ILE A 406 7.96 13.53 18.24
C ILE A 406 6.51 13.27 18.68
N VAL A 407 5.80 14.33 19.03
CA VAL A 407 4.46 14.23 19.63
C VAL A 407 3.46 15.11 18.86
N SER A 408 2.30 14.55 18.52
CA SER A 408 1.13 15.30 18.08
C SER A 408 -0.03 15.08 19.05
N SER A 409 -0.69 16.18 19.44
CA SER A 409 -1.97 16.15 20.17
C SER A 409 -3.16 15.86 19.26
N ASN A 410 -2.93 15.44 18.01
CA ASN A 410 -3.91 14.91 17.07
C ASN A 410 -3.23 13.81 16.23
N ASN A 411 -3.63 13.62 14.97
CA ASN A 411 -3.01 12.66 14.05
C ASN A 411 -1.53 12.98 13.78
N LEU A 412 -0.70 11.94 13.75
CA LEU A 412 0.71 12.02 13.37
C LEU A 412 0.95 11.17 12.13
N ILE A 413 1.39 11.79 11.04
CA ILE A 413 1.87 11.09 9.86
C ILE A 413 3.37 11.33 9.74
N VAL A 414 4.16 10.27 9.67
CA VAL A 414 5.61 10.35 9.46
C VAL A 414 5.93 9.62 8.17
N ASN A 415 6.60 10.30 7.25
CA ASN A 415 7.02 9.74 5.99
C ASN A 415 8.52 10.00 5.79
N THR A 416 9.32 8.93 5.78
CA THR A 416 10.78 9.01 5.73
C THR A 416 11.40 7.91 4.88
N ASN A 417 12.54 8.11 4.21
CA ASN A 417 13.23 6.96 3.59
C ASN A 417 13.86 6.07 4.66
N ALA A 418 14.56 6.68 5.62
CA ALA A 418 15.22 5.99 6.70
C ALA A 418 14.69 6.44 8.06
N LEU A 419 14.36 5.49 8.94
CA LEU A 419 13.99 5.75 10.32
C LEU A 419 14.95 5.03 11.26
N SER A 420 15.61 5.77 12.15
CA SER A 420 16.44 5.25 13.23
C SER A 420 15.91 5.75 14.58
N LEU A 421 15.47 4.84 15.44
CA LEU A 421 14.93 5.13 16.77
C LEU A 421 15.78 4.40 17.82
N THR A 422 16.48 5.13 18.69
CA THR A 422 17.47 4.53 19.60
C THR A 422 17.43 5.06 21.03
N ASN A 423 17.46 4.19 22.04
CA ASN A 423 17.50 4.55 23.46
C ASN A 423 16.30 5.43 23.91
N ASN A 424 15.20 4.82 24.35
CA ASN A 424 14.06 5.51 24.99
C ASN A 424 13.31 6.54 24.11
N THR A 425 13.32 6.39 22.79
CA THR A 425 12.66 7.36 21.89
C THR A 425 11.15 7.13 21.78
N GLU A 426 10.41 8.18 21.45
CA GLU A 426 8.95 8.10 21.36
C GLU A 426 8.39 8.84 20.13
N LEU A 427 7.64 8.12 19.29
CA LEU A 427 6.70 8.71 18.34
C LEU A 427 5.30 8.59 18.94
N LYS A 428 4.59 9.70 19.15
CA LYS A 428 3.30 9.70 19.83
C LYS A 428 2.23 10.54 19.13
N SER A 429 1.05 9.96 19.01
CA SER A 429 -0.18 10.64 18.62
C SER A 429 -1.24 10.50 19.72
N SER A 430 -2.09 11.51 19.90
CA SER A 430 -3.30 11.39 20.72
C SER A 430 -4.50 10.79 19.96
N MET A 431 -4.36 10.54 18.65
CA MET A 431 -5.38 10.02 17.74
C MET A 431 -4.77 8.88 16.91
N ASN A 432 -4.64 9.03 15.58
CA ASN A 432 -4.05 8.04 14.69
C ASN A 432 -2.56 8.34 14.41
N LEU A 433 -1.75 7.29 14.37
CA LEU A 433 -0.35 7.36 13.94
C LEU A 433 -0.16 6.52 12.68
N SER A 434 0.40 7.11 11.62
CA SER A 434 0.81 6.38 10.42
C SER A 434 2.27 6.68 10.11
N LEU A 435 3.09 5.63 10.04
CA LEU A 435 4.51 5.71 9.73
C LEU A 435 4.77 5.02 8.40
N PHE A 436 5.29 5.76 7.43
CA PHE A 436 5.73 5.29 6.13
C PHE A 436 7.25 5.36 6.07
N THR A 437 7.90 4.22 5.84
CA THR A 437 9.36 4.16 5.74
C THR A 437 9.86 3.10 4.78
N LYS A 438 11.03 3.30 4.18
CA LYS A 438 11.70 2.22 3.42
C LYS A 438 12.46 1.33 4.38
N ASP A 439 13.31 1.95 5.18
CA ASP A 439 14.25 1.26 6.05
C ASP A 439 14.04 1.70 7.50
N THR A 440 13.95 0.71 8.39
CA THR A 440 13.67 0.95 9.81
C THR A 440 14.71 0.27 10.67
N ASN A 441 15.35 1.04 11.55
CA ASN A 441 16.23 0.54 12.59
C ASN A 441 15.73 1.03 13.96
N ILE A 442 15.14 0.14 14.73
CA ILE A 442 14.61 0.42 16.07
C ILE A 442 15.50 -0.30 17.08
N SER A 443 15.97 0.42 18.08
CA SER A 443 16.73 -0.12 19.19
C SER A 443 16.03 0.13 20.54
N VAL A 444 16.76 -0.12 21.62
CA VAL A 444 16.33 -0.25 23.02
C VAL A 444 15.25 0.76 23.44
N ASP A 445 14.15 0.21 23.99
CA ASP A 445 13.09 0.92 24.70
C ASP A 445 12.36 2.02 23.90
N THR A 446 12.19 1.79 22.60
CA THR A 446 11.47 2.69 21.71
C THR A 446 9.96 2.50 21.81
N LYS A 447 9.20 3.60 21.71
CA LYS A 447 7.74 3.61 21.72
C LYS A 447 7.16 4.27 20.47
N ILE A 448 6.21 3.62 19.82
CA ILE A 448 5.41 4.19 18.73
C ILE A 448 3.94 4.00 19.12
N ASN A 449 3.34 5.06 19.61
CA ASN A 449 2.08 5.00 20.32
C ASN A 449 1.02 5.93 19.74
N SER A 450 -0.20 5.44 19.65
CA SER A 450 -1.39 6.23 19.40
C SER A 450 -2.51 5.82 20.38
N THR A 451 -3.59 6.59 20.46
CA THR A 451 -4.77 6.19 21.26
C THR A 451 -5.76 5.38 20.43
N LYS A 452 -5.75 5.58 19.10
CA LYS A 452 -6.60 4.89 18.12
C LYS A 452 -5.73 3.96 17.26
N ASP A 453 -5.55 4.25 15.98
CA ASP A 453 -4.83 3.36 15.07
C ASP A 453 -3.34 3.67 15.04
N THR A 454 -2.50 2.64 15.03
CA THR A 454 -1.06 2.73 14.79
C THR A 454 -0.70 1.86 13.60
N ASN A 455 -0.37 2.48 12.47
CA ASN A 455 -0.06 1.79 11.22
C ASN A 455 1.39 2.03 10.80
N LEU A 456 2.14 0.95 10.59
CA LEU A 456 3.52 1.00 10.09
C LEU A 456 3.56 0.41 8.68
N TYR A 457 4.00 1.18 7.70
CA TYR A 457 4.17 0.79 6.30
C TYR A 457 5.66 0.79 5.98
N ILE A 458 6.24 -0.41 5.83
CA ILE A 458 7.68 -0.61 5.69
C ILE A 458 8.00 -1.25 4.33
N GLU A 459 8.72 -0.54 3.48
CA GLU A 459 8.93 -0.95 2.08
C GLU A 459 10.04 -2.00 1.91
N ASN A 460 11.19 -1.82 2.57
CA ASN A 460 12.41 -2.59 2.31
C ASN A 460 12.86 -3.41 3.52
N SER A 461 13.26 -2.75 4.61
CA SER A 461 13.88 -3.40 5.77
C SER A 461 13.27 -2.98 7.10
N PHE A 462 13.10 -3.96 7.98
CA PHE A 462 12.65 -3.76 9.35
C PHE A 462 13.60 -4.48 10.30
N ASN A 463 14.34 -3.70 11.08
CA ASN A 463 15.19 -4.19 12.15
C ASN A 463 14.70 -3.60 13.46
N ALA A 464 14.20 -4.46 14.36
CA ALA A 464 13.83 -4.07 15.71
C ALA A 464 14.65 -4.92 16.70
N SER A 465 15.56 -4.25 17.40
CA SER A 465 16.37 -4.83 18.46
C SER A 465 15.82 -4.36 19.81
N ASN A 466 15.40 -5.30 20.66
CA ASN A 466 14.87 -5.05 22.01
C ASN A 466 13.47 -4.40 22.05
N ASN A 467 13.03 -4.02 23.25
CA ASN A 467 11.67 -3.57 23.57
C ASN A 467 11.16 -2.48 22.62
N LEU A 468 10.33 -2.88 21.66
CA LEU A 468 9.52 -1.99 20.85
C LEU A 468 8.10 -1.97 21.41
N GLY A 469 7.73 -0.84 22.03
CA GLY A 469 6.36 -0.59 22.47
C GLY A 469 5.53 -0.06 21.30
N LEU A 470 4.70 -0.91 20.72
CA LEU A 470 3.64 -0.48 19.79
C LEU A 470 2.30 -0.51 20.53
N THR A 471 1.62 0.64 20.62
CA THR A 471 0.30 0.71 21.26
C THR A 471 -0.69 1.52 20.43
N GLY A 472 -1.90 0.99 20.32
CA GLY A 472 -3.08 1.62 19.75
C GLY A 472 -4.30 0.73 20.05
N GLU A 473 -5.51 1.21 19.79
CA GLU A 473 -6.72 0.39 19.73
C GLU A 473 -6.56 -0.70 18.65
N HIS A 474 -6.06 -0.29 17.47
CA HIS A 474 -5.64 -1.18 16.40
C HIS A 474 -4.18 -0.88 16.02
N THR A 475 -3.33 -1.92 15.99
CA THR A 475 -1.92 -1.78 15.61
C THR A 475 -1.65 -2.70 14.44
N ASN A 476 -1.16 -2.15 13.33
CA ASN A 476 -0.89 -2.89 12.11
C ASN A 476 0.55 -2.64 11.64
N ILE A 477 1.21 -3.70 11.18
CA ILE A 477 2.51 -3.62 10.49
C ILE A 477 2.34 -4.21 9.09
N PHE A 478 2.47 -3.35 8.08
CA PHE A 478 2.46 -3.70 6.66
C PHE A 478 3.89 -3.69 6.13
N TYR A 479 4.38 -4.85 5.70
CA TYR A 479 5.74 -5.04 5.22
C TYR A 479 5.75 -5.52 3.77
N LYS A 480 6.41 -4.75 2.88
CA LYS A 480 6.53 -5.07 1.44
C LYS A 480 7.91 -5.61 1.06
N GLY A 481 8.85 -5.68 2.01
CA GLY A 481 10.24 -6.05 1.72
C GLY A 481 10.40 -7.47 1.21
N LYS A 482 11.46 -7.69 0.43
CA LYS A 482 11.79 -9.01 -0.16
C LYS A 482 12.52 -9.92 0.84
N SER A 483 13.27 -9.36 1.78
CA SER A 483 13.89 -10.10 2.87
C SER A 483 12.85 -10.58 3.86
N HIS A 484 13.15 -11.64 4.62
CA HIS A 484 12.26 -12.07 5.70
C HIS A 484 12.12 -10.98 6.76
N LEU A 485 10.90 -10.79 7.26
CA LEU A 485 10.65 -9.97 8.44
C LEU A 485 11.03 -10.79 9.68
N ASN A 486 12.18 -10.48 10.28
CA ASN A 486 12.67 -11.22 11.45
C ASN A 486 12.22 -10.53 12.75
N LEU A 487 11.33 -11.18 13.48
CA LEU A 487 10.87 -10.77 14.81
C LEU A 487 11.64 -11.57 15.86
N ILE A 488 12.70 -10.95 16.38
CA ILE A 488 13.67 -11.59 17.28
C ILE A 488 13.65 -10.94 18.69
N ASN A 489 14.42 -11.48 19.64
CA ASN A 489 14.77 -10.83 20.92
C ASN A 489 13.67 -10.68 22.00
N LYS A 490 12.81 -11.68 22.22
CA LYS A 490 11.79 -11.67 23.31
C LYS A 490 10.85 -10.44 23.34
N ILE A 491 10.73 -9.73 22.23
CA ILE A 491 9.84 -8.57 22.09
C ILE A 491 8.39 -9.05 22.08
N VAL A 492 7.49 -8.29 22.71
CA VAL A 492 6.04 -8.55 22.69
C VAL A 492 5.39 -7.64 21.65
N TYR A 493 5.06 -8.20 20.50
CA TYR A 493 4.32 -7.51 19.44
C TYR A 493 2.82 -7.70 19.66
N LYS A 494 2.10 -6.60 19.92
CA LYS A 494 0.63 -6.58 19.99
C LYS A 494 0.06 -5.91 18.74
N ALA A 495 0.25 -6.55 17.59
CA ALA A 495 -0.06 -5.99 16.29
C ALA A 495 -0.50 -7.08 15.32
N ASP A 496 -1.38 -6.70 14.40
CA ASP A 496 -1.69 -7.49 13.22
C ASP A 496 -0.57 -7.28 12.18
N LEU A 497 -0.06 -8.38 11.63
CA LEU A 497 1.12 -8.40 10.77
C LEU A 497 0.72 -8.78 9.35
N TYR A 498 1.12 -7.96 8.38
CA TYR A 498 0.84 -8.17 6.97
C TYR A 498 2.17 -8.17 6.22
N SER A 499 2.53 -9.28 5.60
CA SER A 499 3.74 -9.37 4.76
C SER A 499 3.38 -9.71 3.33
N PHE A 500 3.80 -8.85 2.41
CA PHE A 500 3.43 -8.96 1.00
C PHE A 500 4.34 -9.90 0.21
N ASN A 501 5.66 -9.63 0.24
CA ASN A 501 6.63 -10.29 -0.64
C ASN A 501 7.51 -11.34 0.07
N SER A 502 7.38 -11.50 1.38
CA SER A 502 8.30 -12.36 2.14
C SER A 502 7.65 -13.06 3.34
N CYS A 503 8.37 -14.04 3.87
CA CYS A 503 8.02 -14.70 5.12
C CYS A 503 8.22 -13.79 6.34
N ILE A 504 7.48 -14.09 7.41
CA ILE A 504 7.73 -13.57 8.75
C ILE A 504 8.38 -14.68 9.58
N ASN A 505 9.60 -14.44 10.02
CA ASN A 505 10.32 -15.30 10.95
C ASN A 505 10.09 -14.79 12.37
N ILE A 506 9.68 -15.66 13.29
CA ILE A 506 9.42 -15.33 14.68
C ILE A 506 10.32 -16.21 15.55
N GLU A 507 11.36 -15.62 16.12
CA GLU A 507 12.33 -16.34 16.94
C GLU A 507 12.41 -15.71 18.33
N THR A 508 12.05 -16.44 19.38
CA THR A 508 11.95 -15.95 20.78
C THR A 508 10.97 -14.82 21.05
N ALA A 509 10.47 -14.10 20.03
CA ALA A 509 9.47 -13.04 20.17
C ALA A 509 8.08 -13.59 20.53
N LYS A 510 7.29 -12.78 21.24
CA LYS A 510 5.87 -13.05 21.52
C LYS A 510 5.01 -12.20 20.59
N VAL A 511 4.16 -12.83 19.79
CA VAL A 511 3.25 -12.12 18.89
C VAL A 511 1.81 -12.31 19.36
N THR A 512 1.05 -11.22 19.39
CA THR A 512 -0.37 -11.16 19.71
C THR A 512 -1.12 -10.31 18.68
N GLY A 513 -1.84 -10.96 17.78
CA GLY A 513 -2.47 -10.34 16.62
C GLY A 513 -2.57 -11.31 15.45
N ASP A 514 -3.32 -10.96 14.43
CA ASP A 514 -3.46 -11.78 13.23
C ASP A 514 -2.22 -11.65 12.33
N ILE A 515 -1.93 -12.71 11.57
CA ILE A 515 -0.76 -12.75 10.67
C ILE A 515 -1.24 -13.12 9.27
N PHE A 516 -0.96 -12.26 8.30
CA PHE A 516 -1.34 -12.42 6.89
C PHE A 516 -0.09 -12.43 6.01
N LEU A 517 0.13 -13.54 5.31
CA LEU A 517 1.20 -13.68 4.33
C LEU A 517 0.58 -13.79 2.93
N TYR A 518 0.84 -12.78 2.11
CA TYR A 518 0.35 -12.71 0.72
C TYR A 518 1.33 -13.35 -0.26
N ASN A 519 2.55 -13.64 0.19
CA ASN A 519 3.67 -14.02 -0.64
C ASN A 519 3.30 -15.18 -1.59
N ASN A 520 3.29 -14.88 -2.89
CA ASN A 520 3.10 -15.85 -3.96
C ASN A 520 4.44 -16.41 -4.49
N SER A 521 5.55 -16.18 -3.79
CA SER A 521 6.82 -16.74 -4.23
C SER A 521 6.75 -18.26 -4.10
N ASN A 522 6.93 -18.96 -5.22
CA ASN A 522 7.11 -20.41 -5.28
C ASN A 522 8.39 -20.89 -4.55
N SER A 523 8.96 -20.09 -3.66
CA SER A 523 10.18 -20.47 -2.96
C SER A 523 9.89 -21.65 -2.05
N SER A 524 10.86 -22.56 -2.00
CA SER A 524 10.92 -23.65 -1.02
C SER A 524 11.17 -23.14 0.40
N ASP A 525 11.20 -21.83 0.61
CA ASP A 525 11.52 -21.24 1.89
C ASP A 525 10.39 -21.47 2.89
N TYR A 526 10.80 -21.57 4.14
CA TYR A 526 9.90 -21.73 5.27
C TYR A 526 9.85 -20.42 6.05
N CYS A 527 8.64 -20.01 6.43
CA CYS A 527 8.47 -19.00 7.46
C CYS A 527 8.66 -19.70 8.81
N LEU A 528 9.73 -19.34 9.51
CA LEU A 528 10.19 -20.01 10.72
C LEU A 528 9.49 -19.45 11.95
N ILE A 529 8.92 -20.31 12.79
CA ILE A 529 8.45 -19.96 14.13
C ILE A 529 9.24 -20.82 15.11
N GLN A 530 10.10 -20.19 15.91
CA GLN A 530 11.06 -20.89 16.75
C GLN A 530 11.06 -20.37 18.19
N ASN A 531 10.91 -21.27 19.17
CA ASN A 531 10.98 -20.95 20.60
C ASN A 531 10.11 -19.74 21.01
N SER A 532 8.95 -19.59 20.36
CA SER A 532 8.14 -18.38 20.40
C SER A 532 6.69 -18.68 20.74
N PRO A 533 6.08 -17.97 21.70
CA PRO A 533 4.65 -17.99 21.86
C PRO A 533 3.98 -17.06 20.83
N VAL A 534 3.12 -17.63 19.98
CA VAL A 534 2.32 -16.90 18.99
C VAL A 534 0.85 -17.07 19.35
N THR A 535 0.15 -15.97 19.59
CA THR A 535 -1.29 -15.96 19.89
C THR A 535 -2.00 -15.10 18.87
N THR A 536 -2.67 -15.72 17.91
CA THR A 536 -3.51 -15.00 16.95
C THR A 536 -4.88 -14.73 17.56
N LYS A 537 -5.52 -13.62 17.18
CA LYS A 537 -6.90 -13.36 17.59
C LYS A 537 -7.83 -14.31 16.84
N ASN A 538 -7.56 -14.44 15.55
CA ASN A 538 -8.36 -15.17 14.58
C ASN A 538 -7.49 -16.09 13.72
N TYR A 539 -6.49 -15.53 13.01
CA TYR A 539 -5.81 -16.24 11.92
C TYR A 539 -4.30 -16.02 11.86
N TYR A 540 -3.60 -17.10 11.50
CA TYR A 540 -2.37 -17.08 10.73
C TYR A 540 -2.73 -17.57 9.33
N LEU A 541 -2.89 -16.66 8.37
CA LEU A 541 -3.34 -16.95 7.01
C LEU A 541 -2.16 -16.79 6.04
N ALA A 542 -1.63 -17.91 5.57
CA ALA A 542 -0.48 -18.00 4.69
C ALA A 542 -0.66 -19.07 3.60
N PRO A 543 -1.75 -19.01 2.82
CA PRO A 543 -2.16 -20.10 1.93
C PRO A 543 -1.12 -20.48 0.87
N PHE A 544 -0.17 -19.59 0.58
CA PHE A 544 0.87 -19.80 -0.42
C PHE A 544 2.25 -20.07 0.18
N SER A 545 2.40 -20.02 1.51
CA SER A 545 3.71 -20.14 2.18
C SER A 545 3.85 -21.44 2.97
N ASN A 546 5.09 -21.90 3.12
CA ASN A 546 5.43 -23.04 3.98
C ASN A 546 5.73 -22.54 5.39
N ILE A 547 5.10 -23.10 6.40
CA ILE A 547 5.32 -22.74 7.81
C ILE A 547 6.12 -23.85 8.48
N LYS A 548 7.19 -23.47 9.19
CA LYS A 548 8.03 -24.41 9.94
C LYS A 548 8.07 -24.02 11.41
N PHE A 549 7.68 -24.96 12.26
CA PHE A 549 7.79 -24.85 13.71
C PHE A 549 9.06 -25.52 14.20
N GLU A 550 9.85 -24.82 15.01
CA GLU A 550 11.06 -25.36 15.64
C GLU A 550 11.11 -25.09 17.16
N GLY A 551 11.53 -26.11 17.92
CA GLY A 551 11.67 -26.00 19.37
C GLY A 551 10.34 -25.88 20.12
N GLU A 552 10.34 -25.15 21.23
CA GLU A 552 9.17 -25.01 22.10
C GLU A 552 8.25 -23.87 21.61
N VAL A 553 7.41 -24.16 20.61
CA VAL A 553 6.41 -23.21 20.11
C VAL A 553 5.08 -23.41 20.81
N VAL A 554 4.46 -22.32 21.25
CA VAL A 554 3.06 -22.30 21.68
C VAL A 554 2.28 -21.46 20.71
N PHE A 555 1.48 -22.09 19.85
CA PHE A 555 0.60 -21.40 18.91
C PHE A 555 -0.85 -21.45 19.43
N SER A 556 -1.55 -20.32 19.36
CA SER A 556 -2.98 -20.22 19.68
C SER A 556 -3.77 -19.52 18.57
N GLY A 557 -4.82 -20.18 18.06
CA GLY A 557 -5.73 -19.66 17.02
C GLY A 557 -5.90 -20.60 15.82
N SER A 558 -6.21 -20.06 14.65
CA SER A 558 -6.37 -20.83 13.40
C SER A 558 -5.19 -20.60 12.45
N LEU A 559 -4.59 -21.68 11.96
CA LEU A 559 -3.45 -21.68 11.04
C LEU A 559 -3.87 -22.22 9.68
N ILE A 560 -3.64 -21.46 8.62
CA ILE A 560 -3.90 -21.86 7.25
C ILE A 560 -2.61 -21.64 6.46
N ALA A 561 -2.06 -22.70 5.87
CA ALA A 561 -0.81 -22.61 5.13
C ALA A 561 -0.70 -23.63 4.01
N LYS A 562 0.23 -23.41 3.06
CA LYS A 562 0.53 -24.38 2.01
C LYS A 562 1.06 -25.67 2.60
N ASN A 563 2.23 -25.59 3.24
CA ASN A 563 2.83 -26.71 3.94
C ASN A 563 3.03 -26.33 5.40
N ILE A 564 2.81 -27.27 6.32
CA ILE A 564 3.04 -27.06 7.76
C ILE A 564 3.95 -28.16 8.24
N ILE A 565 5.14 -27.79 8.70
CA ILE A 565 6.17 -28.71 9.17
C ILE A 565 6.53 -28.36 10.60
N SER A 566 6.74 -29.37 11.44
CA SER A 566 7.34 -29.23 12.76
C SER A 566 8.56 -30.13 12.87
N SER A 567 9.67 -29.54 13.30
CA SER A 567 10.95 -30.24 13.49
C SER A 567 11.72 -29.71 14.70
N GLY A 568 12.74 -30.44 15.15
CA GLY A 568 13.49 -30.11 16.37
C GLY A 568 12.83 -30.75 17.59
N GLY A 569 13.63 -31.27 18.54
CA GLY A 569 13.17 -32.15 19.62
C GLY A 569 12.17 -31.55 20.63
N GLY A 570 11.75 -30.30 20.46
CA GLY A 570 10.66 -29.70 21.23
C GLY A 570 9.30 -30.12 20.68
N THR A 571 8.33 -30.29 21.57
CA THR A 571 6.93 -30.57 21.19
C THR A 571 6.20 -29.24 20.98
N PRO A 572 5.95 -28.77 19.74
CA PRO A 572 5.12 -27.59 19.56
C PRO A 572 3.71 -27.87 20.06
N LYS A 573 3.19 -26.94 20.85
CA LYS A 573 1.84 -26.98 21.39
C LYS A 573 0.95 -26.05 20.57
N ILE A 574 0.04 -26.62 19.79
CA ILE A 574 -0.90 -25.89 18.95
C ILE A 574 -2.28 -25.99 19.58
N THR A 575 -2.66 -24.96 20.32
CA THR A 575 -3.98 -24.90 20.97
C THR A 575 -4.93 -24.13 20.06
N TYR A 576 -6.07 -24.71 19.69
CA TYR A 576 -7.07 -23.91 19.01
C TYR A 576 -7.66 -22.88 19.94
N LYS A 577 -7.81 -21.69 19.37
CA LYS A 577 -8.79 -20.73 19.83
C LYS A 577 -9.72 -20.50 18.65
N ALA A 578 -11.02 -20.73 18.85
CA ALA A 578 -12.00 -20.40 17.83
C ALA A 578 -11.84 -18.93 17.45
N PRO A 579 -11.80 -18.59 16.15
CA PRO A 579 -11.75 -17.20 15.73
C PRO A 579 -12.88 -16.44 16.40
N GLU A 580 -12.56 -15.39 17.15
CA GLU A 580 -13.57 -14.44 17.56
C GLU A 580 -13.89 -13.66 16.28
N ILE A 581 -14.99 -13.98 15.60
CA ILE A 581 -15.38 -13.28 14.35
C ILE A 581 -15.70 -11.81 14.70
N GLY A 582 -14.65 -11.02 14.89
CA GLY A 582 -14.68 -9.58 14.95
C GLY A 582 -14.78 -9.06 13.52
N VAL A 583 -15.46 -7.95 13.35
CA VAL A 583 -15.46 -7.24 12.08
C VAL A 583 -14.01 -6.82 11.82
N MET A 584 -13.37 -7.34 10.76
CA MET A 584 -12.08 -6.82 10.33
C MET A 584 -12.22 -5.30 10.20
N PRO A 585 -11.32 -4.49 10.77
CA PRO A 585 -11.34 -3.06 10.53
C PRO A 585 -11.21 -2.87 9.02
N ASP A 586 -12.18 -2.19 8.41
CA ASP A 586 -12.06 -1.84 7.00
C ASP A 586 -10.73 -1.10 6.83
N PRO A 587 -9.90 -1.45 5.83
CA PRO A 587 -8.71 -0.67 5.53
C PRO A 587 -9.17 0.78 5.43
N LEU A 588 -8.56 1.66 6.24
CA LEU A 588 -8.98 3.06 6.34
C LEU A 588 -9.23 3.56 4.91
N PRO A 589 -10.42 4.11 4.60
CA PRO A 589 -10.65 4.67 3.29
C PRO A 589 -9.51 5.65 3.02
N PRO A 590 -8.88 5.62 1.83
CA PRO A 590 -7.79 6.54 1.50
C PRO A 590 -8.25 7.92 1.94
N GLY A 591 -7.51 8.50 2.90
CA GLY A 591 -8.00 9.57 3.76
C GLY A 591 -8.80 10.56 2.93
N ASN A 592 -10.09 10.68 3.23
CA ASN A 592 -10.96 11.67 2.61
C ASN A 592 -10.44 13.04 3.07
N ASN A 593 -9.44 13.56 2.35
CA ASN A 593 -8.93 14.92 2.52
C ASN A 593 -10.15 15.82 2.49
N GLY A 594 -10.46 16.42 3.63
CA GLY A 594 -11.70 17.15 3.87
C GLY A 594 -12.02 18.05 2.70
N SER A 595 -13.06 17.66 1.94
CA SER A 595 -13.68 18.47 0.91
C SER A 595 -14.28 19.71 1.57
N ASN A 596 -13.49 20.77 1.66
CA ASN A 596 -13.97 22.14 1.71
C ASN A 596 -13.63 22.77 0.36
N ASN A 597 -14.65 23.28 -0.31
CA ASN A 597 -14.60 23.94 -1.61
C ASN A 597 -13.33 24.78 -1.82
N GLY A 598 -12.55 24.41 -2.84
CA GLY A 598 -11.41 25.18 -3.33
C GLY A 598 -10.22 24.29 -3.60
N ASP A 599 -10.06 23.88 -4.87
CA ASP A 599 -8.86 23.34 -5.50
C ASP A 599 -7.96 22.41 -4.67
N SER A 600 -8.11 21.10 -4.89
CA SER A 600 -7.04 20.15 -4.62
C SER A 600 -6.85 19.15 -5.76
N ILE A 601 -5.57 18.92 -6.00
CA ILE A 601 -4.92 18.20 -7.09
C ILE A 601 -5.38 16.74 -7.12
N ILE A 602 -5.76 16.28 -8.31
CA ILE A 602 -6.13 14.88 -8.58
C ILE A 602 -4.84 14.06 -8.56
N ILE A 603 -4.71 13.19 -7.56
CA ILE A 603 -3.67 12.16 -7.52
C ILE A 603 -4.20 10.94 -8.29
N ASP A 604 -3.39 10.54 -9.26
CA ASP A 604 -3.56 9.40 -10.17
C ASP A 604 -3.67 8.07 -9.40
N SER A 605 -4.85 7.44 -9.45
CA SER A 605 -5.05 6.05 -9.05
C SER A 605 -5.13 5.18 -10.30
N SER A 606 -4.00 4.57 -10.64
CA SER A 606 -3.93 3.60 -11.72
C SER A 606 -4.60 2.29 -11.32
N PHE A 607 -5.69 2.00 -12.03
CA PHE A 607 -6.35 0.74 -12.32
C PHE A 607 -5.67 -0.57 -11.84
N SER A 608 -6.39 -1.33 -11.02
CA SER A 608 -6.53 -2.77 -11.26
C SER A 608 -7.95 -3.26 -10.97
N ASP A 609 -8.34 -4.29 -11.73
CA ASP A 609 -9.50 -5.17 -11.59
C ASP A 609 -10.80 -4.71 -12.27
N ALA A 610 -10.70 -4.58 -13.59
CA ALA A 610 -11.60 -5.29 -14.50
C ALA A 610 -10.73 -5.93 -15.59
N ILE A 611 -11.10 -7.11 -16.09
CA ILE A 611 -10.51 -7.70 -17.28
C ILE A 611 -10.80 -6.75 -18.45
N ASP A 612 -9.91 -5.76 -18.66
CA ASP A 612 -9.93 -4.84 -19.78
C ASP A 612 -9.19 -5.54 -20.92
N SER A 613 -9.93 -6.27 -21.75
CA SER A 613 -9.42 -6.77 -23.04
C SER A 613 -9.46 -5.69 -24.12
N GLY A 614 -9.62 -4.42 -23.75
CA GLY A 614 -9.69 -3.30 -24.67
C GLY A 614 -8.35 -3.03 -25.33
N THR A 615 -8.25 -3.25 -26.64
CA THR A 615 -7.16 -2.76 -27.46
C THR A 615 -7.22 -1.24 -27.53
N VAL A 616 -6.14 -0.56 -27.16
CA VAL A 616 -5.98 0.88 -27.41
C VAL A 616 -5.62 1.05 -28.88
N GLU A 617 -6.54 1.59 -29.67
CA GLU A 617 -6.28 1.97 -31.05
C GLU A 617 -5.91 3.46 -31.10
N ILE A 618 -4.69 3.74 -31.56
CA ILE A 618 -4.17 5.11 -31.72
C ILE A 618 -4.39 5.50 -33.17
N ASP A 619 -5.35 6.39 -33.41
CA ASP A 619 -5.60 6.94 -34.73
C ASP A 619 -4.74 8.19 -34.94
N ASN A 620 -3.81 8.11 -35.89
CA ASN A 620 -2.91 9.19 -36.28
C ASN A 620 -3.46 9.88 -37.53
N ASP A 621 -4.60 10.57 -37.39
CA ASP A 621 -5.05 11.50 -38.43
C ASP A 621 -3.98 12.60 -38.61
N ARG A 622 -3.27 12.58 -39.75
CA ARG A 622 -2.31 13.62 -40.16
C ARG A 622 -2.95 14.61 -41.12
#